data_AF-A0A1R1BFB3-F1
#
_entry.id   AF-A0A1R1BFB3-F1
#
_cell.length_a   1.000
_cell.length_b   1.000
_cell.length_c   1.000
_cell.angle_alpha   90.00
_cell.angle_beta   90.00
_cell.angle_gamma   90.00
#
_symmetry.space_group_name_H-M   'P 1'
#
loop_
_entity.id
_entity.type
_entity.pdbx_description
1 polymer ?
#
loop_
_entity_poly.entity_id
_entity_poly.type
_entity_poly.pdbx_seq_one_letter_code
_entity_poly.pdbx_strand_id
1 'polypeptide(L)'
;MRNSWGDFIFYLAVFVFVLLMTWNDYSLFLTIGFVLIAALIMFMLRFYYPLSLEKRIDRVEIFLRRQQNTPGIYINYVLANRLDDEAELVMEQIMQKYKWKSTQASFKAAYGLYRKDMFAIRQAVPHIGLSDYRTYYETILLLEDGRSDEARERLQSIKKKWMRSTLLAYIELKAENRDTAIQHAHEALNSSRGVDRYVLYKEYEKVLPEVVGHLS
;
A
#
# COMPACT_ATOMS: atom_id res chain seq x y z
N MET A 1 21.40 7.18 7.47
CA MET A 1 22.25 6.36 8.37
C MET A 1 21.69 6.08 9.78
N ARG A 2 20.59 6.67 10.27
CA ARG A 2 20.15 6.51 11.69
C ARG A 2 19.27 5.27 11.97
N ASN A 3 19.56 4.11 11.38
CA ASN A 3 18.72 2.91 11.57
C ASN A 3 19.46 1.56 11.66
N SER A 4 20.77 1.50 11.37
CA SER A 4 21.57 0.26 11.43
C SER A 4 21.86 -0.21 12.86
N TRP A 5 21.74 0.68 13.86
CA TRP A 5 22.09 0.37 15.25
C TRP A 5 21.13 -0.64 15.89
N GLY A 6 19.83 -0.56 15.58
CA GLY A 6 18.85 -1.54 16.06
C GLY A 6 19.03 -2.92 15.44
N ASP A 7 19.32 -2.96 14.13
CA ASP A 7 19.58 -4.19 13.39
C ASP A 7 20.87 -4.85 13.94
N PHE A 8 21.93 -4.06 14.17
CA PHE A 8 23.18 -4.53 14.81
C PHE A 8 22.95 -5.09 16.22
N ILE A 9 22.23 -4.38 17.09
CA ILE A 9 21.90 -4.86 18.44
C ILE A 9 21.12 -6.18 18.39
N PHE A 10 20.18 -6.33 17.45
CA PHE A 10 19.43 -7.58 17.30
C PHE A 10 20.31 -8.74 16.84
N TYR A 11 21.15 -8.54 15.82
CA TYR A 11 22.06 -9.59 15.37
C TYR A 11 23.08 -9.96 16.45
N LEU A 12 23.57 -8.99 17.23
CA LEU A 12 24.42 -9.24 18.39
C LEU A 12 23.69 -10.03 19.48
N ALA A 13 22.44 -9.67 19.80
CA ALA A 13 21.63 -10.38 20.78
C ALA A 13 21.31 -11.83 20.34
N VAL A 14 20.99 -12.05 19.06
CA VAL A 14 20.80 -13.39 18.49
C VAL A 14 22.10 -14.20 18.52
N PHE A 15 23.24 -13.58 18.19
CA PHE A 15 24.55 -14.24 18.24
C PHE A 15 24.92 -14.67 19.67
N VAL A 16 24.77 -13.77 20.65
CA VAL A 16 25.00 -14.08 22.07
C VAL A 16 24.02 -15.15 22.57
N PHE A 17 22.75 -15.09 22.18
CA PHE A 17 21.77 -16.13 22.51
C PHE A 17 22.18 -17.50 21.96
N VAL A 18 22.60 -17.60 20.69
CA VAL A 18 23.05 -18.86 20.10
C VAL A 18 24.28 -19.40 20.83
N LEU A 19 25.28 -18.55 21.13
CA LEU A 19 26.44 -18.95 21.92
C LEU A 19 26.07 -19.49 23.31
N LEU A 20 25.15 -18.82 24.03
CA LEU A 20 24.66 -19.28 25.32
C LEU A 20 23.91 -20.62 25.22
N MET A 21 23.09 -20.80 24.19
CA MET A 21 22.37 -22.05 23.97
C MET A 21 23.32 -23.20 23.63
N THR A 22 24.34 -22.96 22.82
CA THR A 22 25.37 -23.96 22.49
C THR A 22 26.27 -24.29 23.68
N TRP A 23 26.65 -23.32 24.52
CA TRP A 23 27.46 -23.60 25.72
C TRP A 23 26.67 -24.41 26.77
N ASN A 24 25.37 -24.22 26.89
CA ASN A 24 24.52 -24.99 27.81
C ASN A 24 23.97 -26.30 27.20
N ASP A 25 24.57 -26.81 26.12
CA ASP A 25 24.20 -28.07 25.43
C ASP A 25 22.70 -28.19 25.05
N TYR A 26 22.01 -27.07 24.80
CA TYR A 26 20.62 -27.09 24.35
C TYR A 26 20.49 -27.68 22.94
N SER A 27 19.39 -28.39 22.69
CA SER A 27 19.17 -29.04 21.40
C SER A 27 19.12 -28.04 20.24
N LEU A 28 19.79 -28.40 19.14
CA LEU A 28 19.89 -27.56 17.94
C LEU A 28 18.50 -27.11 17.41
N PHE A 29 17.50 -27.99 17.47
CA PHE A 29 16.14 -27.70 17.04
C PHE A 29 15.46 -26.60 17.88
N LEU A 30 15.66 -26.59 19.20
CA LEU A 30 15.12 -25.54 20.08
C LEU A 30 15.80 -24.19 19.80
N THR A 31 17.13 -24.19 19.65
CA THR A 31 17.92 -22.99 19.34
C THR A 31 17.49 -22.38 18.00
N ILE A 32 17.40 -23.18 16.93
CA ILE A 32 16.94 -22.72 15.61
C ILE A 32 15.49 -22.24 15.68
N GLY A 33 14.60 -22.97 16.37
CA GLY A 33 13.20 -22.60 16.53
C GLY A 33 13.02 -21.21 17.16
N PHE A 34 13.77 -20.92 18.23
CA PHE A 34 13.74 -19.60 18.87
C PHE A 34 14.25 -18.49 17.93
N VAL A 35 15.37 -18.72 17.23
CA VAL A 35 15.93 -17.73 16.29
C VAL A 35 14.94 -17.42 15.15
N LEU A 36 14.25 -18.43 14.61
CA LEU A 36 13.22 -18.24 13.58
C LEU A 36 12.03 -17.44 14.11
N ILE A 37 11.57 -17.70 15.34
CA ILE A 37 10.48 -16.94 15.98
C ILE A 37 10.91 -15.48 16.20
N ALA A 38 12.12 -15.24 16.72
CA ALA A 38 12.66 -13.90 16.95
C ALA A 38 12.79 -13.10 15.63
N ALA A 39 13.30 -13.74 14.57
CA ALA A 39 13.39 -13.15 13.23
C ALA A 39 12.00 -12.83 12.65
N LEU A 40 11.01 -13.71 12.83
CA LEU A 40 9.64 -13.49 12.40
C LEU A 40 8.99 -12.31 13.15
N ILE A 41 9.18 -12.22 14.47
CA ILE A 41 8.70 -11.08 15.29
C ILE A 41 9.34 -9.77 14.79
N MET A 42 10.65 -9.76 14.56
CA MET A 42 11.35 -8.59 14.01
C MET A 42 10.78 -8.19 12.63
N PHE A 43 10.61 -9.14 11.71
CA PHE A 43 10.01 -8.88 10.40
C PHE A 43 8.60 -8.29 10.52
N MET A 44 7.78 -8.87 11.41
CA MET A 44 6.42 -8.39 11.67
C MET A 44 6.40 -6.94 12.17
N LEU A 45 7.24 -6.61 13.16
CA LEU A 45 7.31 -5.25 13.73
C LEU A 45 7.93 -4.23 12.77
N ARG A 46 9.01 -4.60 12.06
CA ARG A 46 9.81 -3.66 11.28
C ARG A 46 9.26 -3.39 9.89
N PHE A 47 8.57 -4.38 9.29
CA PHE A 47 8.12 -4.36 7.91
C PHE A 47 6.60 -4.54 7.78
N TYR A 48 6.03 -5.64 8.27
CA TYR A 48 4.60 -5.93 8.07
C TYR A 48 3.67 -4.91 8.78
N TYR A 49 4.01 -4.53 10.00
CA TYR A 49 3.22 -3.58 10.80
C TYR A 49 3.08 -2.20 10.12
N PRO A 50 4.16 -1.50 9.72
CA PRO A 50 4.01 -0.22 9.01
C PRO A 50 3.45 -0.38 7.59
N LEU A 51 3.65 -1.54 6.93
CA LEU A 51 3.09 -1.80 5.61
C LEU A 51 1.55 -1.95 5.64
N SER A 52 1.00 -2.61 6.66
CA SER A 52 -0.37 -3.14 6.64
C SER A 52 -1.26 -2.76 7.84
N LEU A 53 -0.69 -2.33 8.98
CA LEU A 53 -1.43 -2.21 10.26
C LEU A 53 -1.33 -0.83 10.94
N GLU A 54 -0.24 -0.10 10.73
CA GLU A 54 -0.06 1.25 11.29
C GLU A 54 -1.16 2.21 10.80
N LYS A 55 -1.60 3.12 11.66
CA LYS A 55 -2.66 4.10 11.35
C LYS A 55 -2.14 5.53 11.19
N ARG A 56 -0.98 5.85 11.75
CA ARG A 56 -0.44 7.22 11.71
C ARG A 56 0.41 7.44 10.48
N ILE A 57 0.10 8.53 9.79
CA ILE A 57 0.57 8.86 8.46
C ILE A 57 2.08 9.13 8.47
N ASP A 58 2.57 9.85 9.48
CA ASP A 58 3.99 10.12 9.74
C ASP A 58 4.85 8.85 9.72
N ARG A 59 4.40 7.80 10.40
CA ARG A 59 5.15 6.54 10.52
C ARG A 59 5.12 5.72 9.25
N VAL A 60 3.98 5.69 8.53
CA VAL A 60 3.90 5.04 7.23
C VAL A 60 4.76 5.79 6.21
N GLU A 61 4.79 7.11 6.24
CA GLU A 61 5.67 7.92 5.39
C GLU A 61 7.15 7.64 5.65
N ILE A 62 7.57 7.70 6.92
CA ILE A 62 8.97 7.41 7.32
C ILE A 62 9.34 5.98 6.94
N PHE A 63 8.40 5.02 7.01
CA PHE A 63 8.61 3.66 6.53
C PHE A 63 8.79 3.63 5.01
N LEU A 64 7.86 4.20 4.24
CA LEU A 64 7.87 4.16 2.78
C LEU A 64 9.09 4.88 2.20
N ARG A 65 9.45 6.06 2.71
CA ARG A 65 10.63 6.83 2.28
C ARG A 65 11.95 6.09 2.49
N ARG A 66 11.98 5.08 3.39
CA ARG A 66 13.14 4.19 3.59
C ARG A 66 13.19 3.02 2.59
N GLN A 67 12.15 2.82 1.76
CA GLN A 67 12.05 1.71 0.81
C GLN A 67 12.61 2.04 -0.58
N GLN A 68 13.46 3.07 -0.74
CA GLN A 68 14.05 3.47 -2.03
C GLN A 68 14.66 2.30 -2.83
N ASN A 69 15.28 1.32 -2.15
CA ASN A 69 15.87 0.12 -2.78
C ASN A 69 14.84 -1.00 -3.10
N THR A 70 13.58 -0.79 -2.75
CA THR A 70 12.44 -1.70 -2.84
C THR A 70 11.32 -1.05 -3.68
N PRO A 71 11.54 -0.88 -5.00
CA PRO A 71 10.73 0.04 -5.84
C PRO A 71 9.23 -0.29 -5.87
N GLY A 72 8.86 -1.58 -5.83
CA GLY A 72 7.45 -2.01 -5.74
C GLY A 72 6.72 -1.62 -4.44
N ILE A 73 7.44 -1.13 -3.42
CA ILE A 73 6.85 -0.50 -2.22
C ILE A 73 6.99 1.02 -2.31
N TYR A 74 8.17 1.50 -2.71
CA TYR A 74 8.48 2.93 -2.79
C TYR A 74 7.59 3.71 -3.74
N ILE A 75 7.13 3.09 -4.83
CA ILE A 75 6.18 3.70 -5.78
C ILE A 75 4.94 4.28 -5.09
N ASN A 76 4.47 3.69 -3.98
CA ASN A 76 3.33 4.24 -3.23
C ASN A 76 3.63 5.60 -2.59
N TYR A 77 4.87 5.86 -2.16
CA TYR A 77 5.30 7.18 -1.66
C TYR A 77 5.36 8.19 -2.79
N VAL A 78 6.02 7.79 -3.89
CA VAL A 78 6.33 8.64 -5.04
C VAL A 78 5.04 9.10 -5.74
N LEU A 79 4.09 8.18 -5.99
CA LEU A 79 2.78 8.51 -6.55
C LEU A 79 1.91 9.34 -5.58
N ALA A 80 1.89 8.99 -4.28
CA ALA A 80 1.10 9.72 -3.30
C ALA A 80 1.57 11.18 -3.12
N ASN A 81 2.88 11.43 -3.24
CA ASN A 81 3.48 12.77 -3.12
C ASN A 81 3.61 13.52 -4.46
N ARG A 82 3.14 12.94 -5.58
CA ARG A 82 3.18 13.55 -6.92
C ARG A 82 4.61 13.93 -7.37
N LEU A 83 5.57 13.04 -7.10
CA LEU A 83 6.97 13.21 -7.50
C LEU A 83 7.15 12.66 -8.93
N ASP A 84 6.69 13.40 -9.94
CA ASP A 84 6.53 12.92 -11.32
C ASP A 84 7.80 12.28 -11.93
N ASP A 85 8.94 12.98 -11.89
CA ASP A 85 10.20 12.48 -12.49
C ASP A 85 10.69 11.19 -11.79
N GLU A 86 10.50 11.11 -10.47
CA GLU A 86 10.86 9.92 -9.68
C GLU A 86 9.83 8.78 -9.91
N ALA A 87 8.57 9.11 -10.23
CA ALA A 87 7.52 8.13 -10.52
C ALA A 87 7.82 7.33 -11.78
N GLU A 88 8.29 8.02 -12.82
CA GLU A 88 8.72 7.39 -14.07
C GLU A 88 9.93 6.46 -13.84
N LEU A 89 10.99 6.97 -13.21
CA LEU A 89 12.20 6.20 -12.92
C LEU A 89 11.94 4.97 -12.01
N VAL A 90 11.10 5.11 -10.97
CA VAL A 90 10.72 3.97 -10.12
C VAL A 90 9.85 2.98 -10.89
N MET A 91 8.97 3.45 -11.78
CA MET A 91 8.17 2.57 -12.62
C MET A 91 9.02 1.77 -13.61
N GLU A 92 10.05 2.38 -14.22
CA GLU A 92 11.04 1.67 -15.04
C GLU A 92 11.74 0.57 -14.23
N GLN A 93 12.20 0.88 -13.01
CA GLN A 93 12.81 -0.12 -12.12
C GLN A 93 11.86 -1.28 -11.80
N ILE A 94 10.56 -1.02 -11.60
CA ILE A 94 9.54 -2.06 -11.42
C ILE A 94 9.42 -2.93 -12.70
N MET A 95 9.38 -2.32 -13.89
CA MET A 95 9.29 -3.05 -15.16
C MET A 95 10.53 -3.91 -15.43
N GLN A 96 11.71 -3.40 -15.07
CA GLN A 96 12.97 -4.15 -15.17
C GLN A 96 13.04 -5.30 -14.16
N LYS A 97 12.62 -5.07 -12.90
CA LYS A 97 12.69 -6.05 -11.80
C LYS A 97 11.66 -7.17 -11.92
N TYR A 98 10.40 -6.84 -12.21
CA TYR A 98 9.31 -7.81 -12.28
C TYR A 98 9.00 -8.16 -13.73
N LYS A 99 9.40 -9.37 -14.17
CA LYS A 99 9.20 -9.82 -15.56
C LYS A 99 7.79 -10.31 -15.90
N TRP A 100 7.01 -10.70 -14.88
CA TRP A 100 5.70 -11.31 -15.06
C TRP A 100 4.62 -10.25 -15.28
N LYS A 101 3.87 -10.34 -16.39
CA LYS A 101 2.80 -9.40 -16.74
C LYS A 101 1.78 -9.21 -15.61
N SER A 102 1.42 -10.29 -14.91
CA SER A 102 0.47 -10.26 -13.79
C SER A 102 0.99 -9.50 -12.57
N THR A 103 2.30 -9.55 -12.29
CA THR A 103 2.94 -8.75 -11.23
C THR A 103 3.04 -7.27 -11.63
N GLN A 104 3.35 -6.99 -12.90
CA GLN A 104 3.38 -5.62 -13.43
C GLN A 104 1.99 -4.96 -13.47
N ALA A 105 0.93 -5.75 -13.66
CA ALA A 105 -0.43 -5.26 -13.93
C ALA A 105 -0.93 -4.25 -12.89
N SER A 106 -0.84 -4.57 -11.59
CA SER A 106 -1.31 -3.65 -10.54
C SER A 106 -0.52 -2.34 -10.50
N PHE A 107 0.80 -2.38 -10.78
CA PHE A 107 1.62 -1.18 -10.88
C PHE A 107 1.28 -0.35 -12.12
N LYS A 108 1.04 -0.98 -13.27
CA LYS A 108 0.60 -0.30 -14.50
C LYS A 108 -0.76 0.35 -14.35
N ALA A 109 -1.70 -0.30 -13.67
CA ALA A 109 -3.01 0.28 -13.39
C ALA A 109 -2.92 1.47 -12.41
N ALA A 110 -2.11 1.35 -11.35
CA ALA A 110 -1.86 2.46 -10.41
C ALA A 110 -1.18 3.67 -11.10
N TYR A 111 -0.16 3.41 -11.92
CA TYR A 111 0.56 4.45 -12.67
C TYR A 111 -0.31 5.08 -13.76
N GLY A 112 -1.11 4.29 -14.48
CA GLY A 112 -2.11 4.78 -15.43
C GLY A 112 -3.13 5.70 -14.76
N LEU A 113 -3.66 5.31 -13.59
CA LEU A 113 -4.55 6.18 -12.80
C LEU A 113 -3.86 7.47 -12.38
N TYR A 114 -2.62 7.38 -11.90
CA TYR A 114 -1.82 8.53 -11.51
C TYR A 114 -1.61 9.53 -12.67
N ARG A 115 -1.28 9.04 -13.87
CA ARG A 115 -1.09 9.82 -15.11
C ARG A 115 -2.40 10.17 -15.84
N LYS A 116 -3.56 9.71 -15.34
CA LYS A 116 -4.88 9.76 -16.01
C LYS A 116 -4.94 9.05 -17.37
N ASP A 117 -4.03 8.10 -17.62
CA ASP A 117 -4.01 7.26 -18.81
C ASP A 117 -4.93 6.04 -18.63
N MET A 118 -6.19 6.19 -19.05
CA MET A 118 -7.19 5.11 -19.00
C MET A 118 -6.90 3.98 -19.98
N PHE A 119 -6.12 4.21 -21.05
CA PHE A 119 -5.73 3.17 -22.00
C PHE A 119 -4.72 2.20 -21.35
N ALA A 120 -3.73 2.73 -20.61
CA ALA A 120 -2.83 1.92 -19.80
C ALA A 120 -3.58 1.09 -18.73
N ILE A 121 -4.61 1.66 -18.08
CA ILE A 121 -5.44 0.90 -17.13
C ILE A 121 -6.20 -0.23 -17.85
N ARG A 122 -6.87 0.04 -18.98
CA ARG A 122 -7.59 -0.99 -19.76
C ARG A 122 -6.69 -2.14 -20.19
N GLN A 123 -5.43 -1.87 -20.56
CA GLN A 123 -4.46 -2.93 -20.88
C GLN A 123 -3.99 -3.71 -19.65
N ALA A 124 -3.85 -3.04 -18.51
CA ALA A 124 -3.32 -3.65 -17.29
C ALA A 124 -4.35 -4.55 -16.57
N VAL A 125 -5.60 -4.10 -16.49
CA VAL A 125 -6.70 -4.72 -15.73
C VAL A 125 -6.87 -6.22 -15.97
N PRO A 126 -6.94 -6.73 -17.22
CA PRO A 126 -7.11 -8.17 -17.49
C PRO A 126 -6.01 -9.06 -16.91
N HIS A 127 -4.84 -8.49 -16.62
CA HIS A 127 -3.69 -9.21 -16.07
C HIS A 127 -3.59 -9.12 -14.53
N ILE A 128 -4.41 -8.31 -13.86
CA ILE A 128 -4.41 -8.20 -12.40
C ILE A 128 -4.94 -9.51 -11.79
N GLY A 129 -4.09 -10.22 -11.03
CA GLY A 129 -4.44 -11.53 -10.45
C GLY A 129 -5.42 -11.47 -9.27
N LEU A 130 -5.39 -10.40 -8.47
CA LEU A 130 -6.24 -10.25 -7.28
C LEU A 130 -7.62 -9.70 -7.65
N SER A 131 -8.69 -10.42 -7.33
CA SER A 131 -10.08 -10.07 -7.68
C SER A 131 -10.44 -8.63 -7.30
N ASP A 132 -10.32 -8.28 -6.01
CA ASP A 132 -10.76 -6.98 -5.49
C ASP A 132 -10.02 -5.82 -6.16
N TYR A 133 -8.72 -5.97 -6.43
CA TYR A 133 -7.94 -4.95 -7.14
C TYR A 133 -8.31 -4.86 -8.62
N ARG A 134 -8.58 -5.99 -9.28
CA ARG A 134 -9.07 -5.98 -10.67
C ARG A 134 -10.40 -5.25 -10.75
N THR A 135 -11.37 -5.66 -9.95
CA THR A 135 -12.70 -5.04 -9.84
C THR A 135 -12.59 -3.55 -9.51
N TYR A 136 -11.71 -3.15 -8.60
CA TYR A 136 -11.50 -1.74 -8.26
C TYR A 136 -11.14 -0.89 -9.49
N TYR A 137 -10.17 -1.33 -10.30
CA TYR A 137 -9.79 -0.62 -11.52
C TYR A 137 -10.82 -0.77 -12.66
N GLU A 138 -11.54 -1.89 -12.76
CA GLU A 138 -12.70 -2.03 -13.66
C GLU A 138 -13.80 -1.01 -13.32
N THR A 139 -14.10 -0.82 -12.02
CA THR A 139 -15.06 0.19 -11.58
C THR A 139 -14.58 1.61 -11.90
N ILE A 140 -13.29 1.92 -11.72
CA ILE A 140 -12.73 3.22 -12.17
C ILE A 140 -12.94 3.45 -13.66
N LEU A 141 -12.71 2.44 -14.50
CA LEU A 141 -12.94 2.55 -15.95
C LEU A 141 -14.42 2.83 -16.27
N LEU A 142 -15.36 2.17 -15.60
CA LEU A 142 -16.79 2.47 -15.73
C LEU A 142 -17.12 3.92 -15.32
N LEU A 143 -16.47 4.45 -14.29
CA LEU A 143 -16.66 5.82 -13.83
C LEU A 143 -16.06 6.88 -14.75
N GLU A 144 -14.97 6.57 -15.47
CA GLU A 144 -14.48 7.43 -16.56
C GLU A 144 -15.35 7.35 -17.81
N ASP A 145 -15.97 6.18 -18.07
CA ASP A 145 -16.93 6.00 -19.17
C ASP A 145 -18.33 6.59 -18.86
N GLY A 146 -18.52 7.24 -17.72
CA GLY A 146 -19.80 7.84 -17.29
C GLY A 146 -20.86 6.84 -16.83
N ARG A 147 -20.51 5.56 -16.66
CA ARG A 147 -21.41 4.43 -16.35
C ARG A 147 -21.55 4.24 -14.85
N SER A 148 -21.98 5.30 -14.15
CA SER A 148 -22.01 5.39 -12.69
C SER A 148 -22.88 4.33 -12.01
N ASP A 149 -23.99 3.90 -12.61
CA ASP A 149 -24.87 2.91 -11.99
C ASP A 149 -24.31 1.49 -12.09
N GLU A 150 -23.75 1.11 -13.24
CA GLU A 150 -23.01 -0.15 -13.40
C GLU A 150 -21.77 -0.19 -12.49
N ALA A 151 -21.11 0.97 -12.31
CA ALA A 151 -20.03 1.10 -11.34
C ALA A 151 -20.51 0.83 -9.91
N ARG A 152 -21.65 1.39 -9.49
CA ARG A 152 -22.28 1.16 -8.17
C ARG A 152 -22.65 -0.31 -7.95
N GLU A 153 -23.24 -0.98 -8.93
CA GLU A 153 -23.52 -2.42 -8.86
C GLU A 153 -22.23 -3.23 -8.64
N ARG A 154 -21.18 -2.92 -9.41
CA ARG A 154 -19.91 -3.65 -9.35
C ARG A 154 -19.21 -3.53 -7.99
N LEU A 155 -19.44 -2.46 -7.23
CA LEU A 155 -18.91 -2.29 -5.86
C LEU A 155 -19.28 -3.43 -4.92
N GLN A 156 -20.45 -4.06 -5.11
CA GLN A 156 -20.92 -5.15 -4.24
C GLN A 156 -19.96 -6.34 -4.22
N SER A 157 -19.23 -6.56 -5.33
CA SER A 157 -18.26 -7.66 -5.46
C SER A 157 -16.91 -7.40 -4.79
N ILE A 158 -16.59 -6.15 -4.41
CA ILE A 158 -15.36 -5.80 -3.71
C ILE A 158 -15.54 -6.09 -2.21
N LYS A 159 -14.68 -6.93 -1.63
CA LYS A 159 -14.76 -7.31 -0.21
C LYS A 159 -14.06 -6.30 0.69
N LYS A 160 -12.96 -5.70 0.22
CA LYS A 160 -12.24 -4.63 0.94
C LYS A 160 -13.11 -3.39 1.14
N LYS A 161 -13.50 -3.12 2.38
CA LYS A 161 -14.35 -1.97 2.74
C LYS A 161 -13.78 -0.62 2.28
N TRP A 162 -12.48 -0.38 2.50
CA TRP A 162 -11.86 0.90 2.12
C TRP A 162 -11.94 1.18 0.62
N MET A 163 -11.81 0.14 -0.22
CA MET A 163 -11.90 0.26 -1.68
C MET A 163 -13.30 0.70 -2.10
N ARG A 164 -14.35 0.07 -1.54
CA ARG A 164 -15.75 0.45 -1.81
C ARG A 164 -16.02 1.89 -1.40
N SER A 165 -15.67 2.28 -0.17
CA SER A 165 -15.91 3.63 0.32
C SER A 165 -15.10 4.69 -0.45
N THR A 166 -13.90 4.34 -0.96
CA THR A 166 -13.12 5.23 -1.85
C THR A 166 -13.83 5.45 -3.19
N LEU A 167 -14.35 4.39 -3.81
CA LEU A 167 -15.08 4.50 -5.07
C LEU A 167 -16.43 5.20 -4.91
N LEU A 168 -17.13 5.01 -3.78
CA LEU A 168 -18.33 5.78 -3.44
C LEU A 168 -18.00 7.28 -3.27
N ALA A 169 -16.92 7.63 -2.57
CA ALA A 169 -16.48 9.02 -2.47
C ALA A 169 -16.18 9.61 -3.86
N TYR A 170 -15.60 8.82 -4.77
CA TYR A 170 -15.31 9.25 -6.14
C TYR A 170 -16.56 9.43 -7.00
N ILE A 171 -17.55 8.54 -6.86
CA ILE A 171 -18.88 8.66 -7.51
C ILE A 171 -19.57 9.95 -7.07
N GLU A 172 -19.65 10.18 -5.76
CA GLU A 172 -20.36 11.35 -5.22
C GLU A 172 -19.60 12.66 -5.50
N LEU A 173 -18.26 12.64 -5.59
CA LEU A 173 -17.47 13.76 -6.13
C LEU A 173 -17.83 14.08 -7.59
N LYS A 174 -17.96 13.07 -8.46
CA LYS A 174 -18.37 13.27 -9.86
C LYS A 174 -19.83 13.74 -10.00
N ALA A 175 -20.67 13.45 -9.01
CA ALA A 175 -22.06 13.92 -8.93
C ALA A 175 -22.21 15.28 -8.22
N GLU A 176 -21.11 15.96 -7.89
CA GLU A 176 -21.07 17.22 -7.13
C GLU A 176 -21.64 17.14 -5.68
N ASN A 177 -21.93 15.93 -5.19
CA ASN A 177 -22.44 15.63 -3.86
C ASN A 177 -21.31 15.62 -2.80
N ARG A 178 -20.66 16.77 -2.59
CA ARG A 178 -19.44 16.90 -1.76
C ARG A 178 -19.61 16.35 -0.34
N ASP A 179 -20.73 16.62 0.34
CA ASP A 179 -20.96 16.17 1.72
C ASP A 179 -21.00 14.65 1.85
N THR A 180 -21.70 13.97 0.93
CA THR A 180 -21.75 12.50 0.87
C THR A 180 -20.38 11.92 0.52
N ALA A 181 -19.62 12.58 -0.36
CA ALA A 181 -18.25 12.19 -0.67
C ALA A 181 -17.32 12.27 0.55
N ILE A 182 -17.43 13.33 1.37
CA ILE A 182 -16.69 13.49 2.63
C ILE A 182 -17.00 12.34 3.60
N GLN A 183 -18.28 11.97 3.75
CA GLN A 183 -18.68 10.83 4.60
C GLN A 183 -18.04 9.51 4.14
N HIS A 184 -18.08 9.21 2.84
CA HIS A 184 -17.47 8.01 2.27
C HIS A 184 -15.93 8.03 2.34
N ALA A 185 -15.29 9.19 2.18
CA ALA A 185 -13.84 9.36 2.31
C ALA A 185 -13.37 9.13 3.77
N HIS A 186 -14.11 9.62 4.77
CA HIS A 186 -13.86 9.29 6.18
C HIS A 186 -14.01 7.78 6.44
N GLU A 187 -15.02 7.12 5.87
CA GLU A 187 -15.20 5.67 6.00
C GLU A 187 -14.04 4.89 5.35
N ALA A 188 -13.55 5.36 4.20
CA ALA A 188 -12.38 4.79 3.51
C ALA A 188 -11.10 4.92 4.36
N LEU A 189 -10.83 6.09 4.96
CA LEU A 189 -9.71 6.26 5.88
C LEU A 189 -9.86 5.39 7.14
N ASN A 190 -11.03 5.36 7.76
CA ASN A 190 -11.26 4.63 9.01
C ASN A 190 -11.16 3.11 8.85
N SER A 191 -11.48 2.59 7.67
CA SER A 191 -11.38 1.17 7.33
C SER A 191 -10.05 0.75 6.68
N SER A 192 -9.17 1.69 6.33
CA SER A 192 -7.82 1.43 5.80
C SER A 192 -6.74 1.49 6.89
N ARG A 193 -5.58 0.89 6.61
CA ARG A 193 -4.36 0.88 7.43
C ARG A 193 -3.13 0.83 6.54
N GLY A 194 -1.95 1.08 7.10
CA GLY A 194 -0.66 0.99 6.42
C GLY A 194 -0.61 1.84 5.14
N VAL A 195 -0.05 1.27 4.07
CA VAL A 195 0.13 1.96 2.79
C VAL A 195 -1.19 2.33 2.13
N ASP A 196 -2.22 1.47 2.18
CA ASP A 196 -3.55 1.78 1.65
C ASP A 196 -4.09 3.08 2.28
N ARG A 197 -3.95 3.24 3.61
CA ARG A 197 -4.37 4.47 4.32
C ARG A 197 -3.52 5.68 3.98
N TYR A 198 -2.21 5.51 3.78
CA TYR A 198 -1.31 6.61 3.42
C TYR A 198 -1.65 7.19 2.04
N VAL A 199 -1.85 6.34 1.03
CA VAL A 199 -2.22 6.76 -0.33
C VAL A 199 -3.56 7.49 -0.32
N LEU A 200 -4.57 6.96 0.37
CA LEU A 200 -5.88 7.62 0.52
C LEU A 200 -5.77 8.97 1.23
N TYR A 201 -5.01 9.05 2.33
CA TYR A 201 -4.81 10.30 3.06
C TYR A 201 -4.20 11.38 2.16
N LYS A 202 -3.13 11.05 1.43
CA LYS A 202 -2.43 12.00 0.55
C LYS A 202 -3.26 12.40 -0.68
N GLU A 203 -4.27 11.62 -1.09
CA GLU A 203 -5.17 12.04 -2.16
C GLU A 203 -6.33 12.90 -1.61
N TYR A 204 -6.92 12.53 -0.47
CA TYR A 204 -7.95 13.35 0.18
C TYR A 204 -7.41 14.70 0.67
N GLU A 205 -6.16 14.78 1.13
CA GLU A 205 -5.48 16.06 1.42
C GLU A 205 -5.53 17.08 0.27
N LYS A 206 -5.65 16.61 -0.98
CA LYS A 206 -5.73 17.44 -2.18
C LYS A 206 -7.17 17.69 -2.65
N VAL A 207 -8.03 16.67 -2.60
CA VAL A 207 -9.38 16.70 -3.21
C VAL A 207 -10.50 17.01 -2.21
N LEU A 208 -10.32 16.56 -0.97
CA LEU A 208 -11.25 16.67 0.16
C LEU A 208 -10.48 17.01 1.46
N PRO A 209 -9.78 18.16 1.54
CA PRO A 209 -8.94 18.52 2.70
C PRO A 209 -9.70 18.50 4.04
N GLU A 210 -11.02 18.71 4.02
CA GLU A 210 -11.93 18.59 5.16
C GLU A 210 -11.86 17.21 5.83
N VAL A 211 -11.61 16.15 5.05
CA VAL A 211 -11.54 14.76 5.53
C VAL A 211 -10.30 14.51 6.38
N VAL A 212 -9.19 15.23 6.12
CA VAL A 212 -7.89 15.03 6.78
C VAL A 212 -7.57 16.07 7.84
N GLY A 213 -8.18 17.25 7.81
CA GLY A 213 -7.95 18.34 8.78
C GLY A 213 -8.27 17.99 10.25
N HIS A 214 -8.96 16.86 10.49
CA HIS A 214 -9.25 16.32 11.83
C HIS A 214 -8.32 15.16 12.25
N LEU A 215 -7.30 14.82 11.45
CA LEU A 215 -6.44 13.64 11.62
C LEU A 215 -4.95 13.95 11.77
N SER A 216 -4.58 15.23 11.84
CA SER A 216 -3.22 15.75 12.09
C SER A 216 -2.87 15.81 13.57
#